data_AF-A0A5Q4FQC5-F1
#
_entry.id   AF-A0A5Q4FQC5-F1
#
_cell.length_a   1.000
_cell.length_b   1.000
_cell.length_c   1.000
_cell.angle_alpha   90.00
_cell.angle_beta   90.00
_cell.angle_gamma   90.00
#
_symmetry.space_group_name_H-M   'P 1'
#
loop_
_entity.id
_entity.type
_entity.pdbx_description
1 polymer ?
#
loop_
_entity_poly.entity_id
_entity_poly.type
_entity_poly.pdbx_seq_one_letter_code
_entity_poly.pdbx_strand_id
1 'polypeptide(L)'
;MTRRLTLVALAAAALLLVGCEINTNYDLDIAADGSSIFELEVAYDDEASQLFGTADAFLSEIEEDTEGDIDGVRVLSAEADSSDPENQRVAVTLEVDTPEALDELMADNFEGSFTNEGGDTYRLVAQPDMEAAEFGELGELGGEGGDEIPFDFGFIGGSLTLSHEGSQVSMSGGESGSGNTVTWDPFGEDELVVVMDLSGESPAGSGQEEAPDESPAQEEPAEEPVEEEEPAEEPVEEEEPVEEEPEAAEQEIEAIVAEDDDEGFGFLTIALIAGGILLAILIAIIVAVVMRKKGKGTDDAAVAAYAGAAAAPGVTAAGGYAQPPGQAPPSAPQPPPAQASPPPSAPQPPPAPPSPPPAVPQAPPAAPSPPPAAPEPPPAAPEPPDNRPPPPSG
;
A
#
# COMPACT_ATOMS: atom_id res chain seq x y z
N MET A 1 1.32 -7.33 -15.14
CA MET A 1 -0.17 -7.46 -15.18
C MET A 1 -0.71 -8.51 -14.21
N THR A 2 0.10 -9.44 -13.69
CA THR A 2 -0.33 -10.48 -12.73
C THR A 2 -0.32 -10.02 -11.27
N ARG A 3 0.63 -9.15 -10.88
CA ARG A 3 0.81 -8.65 -9.50
C ARG A 3 -0.37 -7.88 -8.92
N ARG A 4 -1.02 -7.04 -9.73
CA ARG A 4 -2.28 -6.37 -9.38
C ARG A 4 -3.34 -7.36 -8.88
N LEU A 5 -3.34 -8.60 -9.34
CA LEU A 5 -4.38 -9.57 -9.00
C LEU A 5 -4.25 -10.09 -7.56
N THR A 6 -3.05 -10.12 -6.97
CA THR A 6 -2.81 -10.76 -5.67
C THR A 6 -3.16 -9.83 -4.49
N LEU A 7 -2.73 -8.56 -4.52
CA LEU A 7 -3.13 -7.55 -3.52
C LEU A 7 -4.61 -7.18 -3.62
N VAL A 8 -5.14 -7.16 -4.84
CA VAL A 8 -6.57 -6.91 -5.09
C VAL A 8 -7.42 -8.10 -4.66
N ALA A 9 -6.97 -9.34 -4.89
CA ALA A 9 -7.60 -10.53 -4.32
C ALA A 9 -7.54 -10.52 -2.78
N LEU A 10 -6.49 -9.92 -2.20
CA LEU A 10 -6.35 -9.70 -0.76
C LEU A 10 -7.43 -8.77 -0.21
N ALA A 11 -7.59 -7.59 -0.81
CA ALA A 11 -8.65 -6.66 -0.47
C ALA A 11 -10.06 -7.26 -0.70
N ALA A 12 -10.25 -8.01 -1.79
CA ALA A 12 -11.48 -8.73 -2.11
C ALA A 12 -11.95 -9.69 -1.03
N ALA A 13 -11.00 -10.51 -0.58
CA ALA A 13 -11.31 -11.65 0.25
C ALA A 13 -11.53 -11.18 1.69
N ALA A 14 -10.81 -10.14 2.11
CA ALA A 14 -11.06 -9.44 3.37
C ALA A 14 -12.42 -8.71 3.40
N LEU A 15 -12.83 -8.07 2.30
CA LEU A 15 -14.18 -7.47 2.17
C LEU A 15 -15.32 -8.48 2.41
N LEU A 16 -15.10 -9.76 2.07
CA LEU A 16 -16.10 -10.82 2.26
C LEU A 16 -16.17 -11.34 3.71
N LEU A 17 -15.13 -11.13 4.52
CA LEU A 17 -15.04 -11.63 5.90
C LEU A 17 -14.96 -10.46 6.88
N VAL A 18 -16.13 -10.08 7.43
CA VAL A 18 -16.23 -9.09 8.51
C VAL A 18 -15.36 -9.51 9.72
N GLY A 19 -14.19 -8.89 9.86
CA GLY A 19 -13.30 -9.04 11.02
C GLY A 19 -11.80 -9.17 10.73
N CYS A 20 -11.38 -9.34 9.47
CA CYS A 20 -9.96 -9.47 9.12
C CYS A 20 -9.23 -8.13 9.20
N GLU A 21 -8.16 -8.03 9.99
CA GLU A 21 -7.25 -6.88 9.99
C GLU A 21 -6.09 -7.16 9.03
N ILE A 22 -5.97 -6.34 7.98
CA ILE A 22 -4.80 -6.33 7.08
C ILE A 22 -4.15 -4.97 7.20
N ASN A 23 -2.84 -4.96 7.44
CA ASN A 23 -2.05 -3.75 7.50
C ASN A 23 -0.92 -3.84 6.47
N THR A 24 -0.92 -2.92 5.51
CA THR A 24 0.11 -2.86 4.47
C THR A 24 0.93 -1.58 4.61
N ASN A 25 2.21 -1.73 4.91
CA ASN A 25 3.15 -0.63 5.00
C ASN A 25 4.14 -0.68 3.84
N TYR A 26 4.38 0.50 3.25
CA TYR A 26 5.30 0.70 2.16
C TYR A 26 6.35 1.72 2.62
N ASP A 27 7.63 1.38 2.56
CA ASP A 27 8.72 2.32 2.79
C ASP A 27 9.52 2.48 1.48
N LEU A 28 9.58 3.70 0.95
CA LEU A 28 10.25 4.03 -0.30
C LEU A 28 11.37 5.05 -0.04
N ASP A 29 12.62 4.62 -0.22
CA ASP A 29 13.81 5.46 -0.07
C ASP A 29 14.41 5.76 -1.45
N ILE A 30 14.37 7.03 -1.89
CA ILE A 30 14.88 7.49 -3.19
C ILE A 30 16.23 8.20 -3.03
N ALA A 31 17.27 7.65 -3.66
CA ALA A 31 18.61 8.20 -3.68
C ALA A 31 18.72 9.38 -4.67
N ALA A 32 19.80 10.17 -4.56
CA ALA A 32 20.03 11.33 -5.43
C ALA A 32 20.16 11.00 -6.94
N ASP A 33 20.55 9.78 -7.30
CA ASP A 33 20.63 9.33 -8.69
C ASP A 33 19.31 8.73 -9.23
N GLY A 34 18.26 8.72 -8.40
CA GLY A 34 16.96 8.18 -8.73
C GLY A 34 16.84 6.67 -8.59
N SER A 35 17.91 5.97 -8.16
CA SER A 35 17.77 4.60 -7.65
C SER A 35 17.00 4.61 -6.33
N SER A 36 16.35 3.51 -6.00
CA SER A 36 15.55 3.44 -4.76
C SER A 36 15.52 2.07 -4.12
N ILE A 37 15.21 2.06 -2.82
CA ILE A 37 14.84 0.87 -2.07
C ILE A 37 13.34 0.96 -1.76
N PHE A 38 12.61 -0.09 -2.07
CA PHE A 38 11.17 -0.20 -1.82
C PHE A 38 10.93 -1.41 -0.92
N GLU A 39 10.47 -1.16 0.31
CA GLU A 39 10.09 -2.17 1.27
C GLU A 39 8.58 -2.27 1.34
N LEU A 40 8.06 -3.48 1.16
CA LEU A 40 6.66 -3.83 1.35
C LEU A 40 6.56 -4.72 2.59
N GLU A 41 5.74 -4.33 3.54
CA GLU A 41 5.36 -5.16 4.67
C GLU A 41 3.84 -5.35 4.69
N VAL A 42 3.40 -6.60 4.66
CA VAL A 42 2.00 -6.99 4.83
C VAL A 42 1.86 -7.77 6.12
N ALA A 43 1.05 -7.28 7.04
CA ALA A 43 0.68 -7.96 8.26
C ALA A 43 -0.82 -8.31 8.23
N TYR A 44 -1.18 -9.52 8.64
CA TYR A 44 -2.56 -9.98 8.63
C TYR A 44 -2.85 -11.04 9.70
N ASP A 45 -4.11 -11.12 10.12
CA ASP A 45 -4.56 -12.01 11.21
C ASP A 45 -4.84 -13.46 10.76
N ASP A 46 -5.32 -14.27 11.72
CA ASP A 46 -5.55 -15.69 11.50
C ASP A 46 -6.75 -15.93 10.56
N GLU A 47 -7.74 -15.04 10.58
CA GLU A 47 -8.89 -15.07 9.69
C GLU A 47 -8.50 -14.76 8.25
N ALA A 48 -7.66 -13.75 8.03
CA ALA A 48 -7.07 -13.43 6.73
C ALA A 48 -6.23 -14.59 6.19
N SER A 49 -5.48 -15.28 7.06
CA SER A 49 -4.65 -16.42 6.64
C SER A 49 -5.42 -17.63 6.12
N GLN A 50 -6.71 -17.75 6.45
CA GLN A 50 -7.56 -18.80 5.86
C GLN A 50 -7.81 -18.56 4.37
N LEU A 51 -7.66 -17.32 3.91
CA LEU A 51 -7.82 -16.91 2.52
C LEU A 51 -6.49 -16.92 1.78
N PHE A 52 -5.45 -16.32 2.38
CA PHE A 52 -4.15 -16.11 1.74
C PHE A 52 -3.15 -17.24 1.99
N GLY A 53 -3.51 -18.18 2.86
CA GLY A 53 -2.59 -19.16 3.37
C GLY A 53 -1.62 -18.57 4.40
N THR A 54 -0.61 -19.36 4.72
CA THR A 54 0.47 -18.94 5.63
C THR A 54 1.34 -17.86 5.00
N ALA A 55 2.02 -17.03 5.80
CA ALA A 55 2.96 -16.03 5.31
C ALA A 55 3.99 -16.61 4.31
N ASP A 56 4.48 -17.83 4.55
CA ASP A 56 5.40 -18.52 3.64
C ASP A 56 4.81 -18.83 2.26
N ALA A 57 3.52 -19.15 2.21
CA ALA A 57 2.81 -19.46 0.97
C ALA A 57 2.57 -18.16 0.19
N PHE A 58 2.10 -17.13 0.89
CA PHE A 58 1.89 -15.81 0.31
C PHE A 58 3.20 -15.21 -0.23
N LEU A 59 4.30 -15.31 0.53
CA LEU A 59 5.61 -14.86 0.07
C LEU A 59 6.08 -15.60 -1.19
N SER A 60 5.83 -16.91 -1.28
CA SER A 60 6.20 -17.70 -2.47
C SER A 60 5.49 -17.19 -3.73
N GLU A 61 4.24 -16.73 -3.61
CA GLU A 61 3.50 -16.11 -4.71
C GLU A 61 4.10 -14.75 -5.09
N ILE A 62 4.45 -13.92 -4.10
CA ILE A 62 5.12 -12.63 -4.35
C ILE A 62 6.47 -12.85 -5.04
N GLU A 63 7.29 -13.81 -4.62
CA GLU A 63 8.59 -14.08 -5.24
C GLU A 63 8.44 -14.56 -6.69
N GLU A 64 7.47 -15.43 -6.98
CA GLU A 64 7.17 -15.90 -8.34
C GLU A 64 6.76 -14.75 -9.26
N ASP A 65 5.95 -13.82 -8.74
CA ASP A 65 5.56 -12.63 -9.49
C ASP A 65 6.68 -11.58 -9.57
N THR A 66 7.55 -11.49 -8.56
CA THR A 66 8.54 -10.42 -8.45
C THR A 66 9.78 -10.67 -9.33
N GLU A 67 10.22 -11.94 -9.43
CA GLU A 67 11.37 -12.32 -10.24
C GLU A 67 11.05 -12.34 -11.75
N GLY A 68 11.07 -11.16 -12.39
CA GLY A 68 11.27 -11.07 -13.85
C GLY A 68 10.32 -10.17 -14.64
N ASP A 69 9.34 -9.53 -14.00
CA ASP A 69 8.37 -8.72 -14.74
C ASP A 69 8.86 -7.30 -15.06
N ILE A 70 9.72 -6.70 -14.23
CA ILE A 70 10.18 -5.31 -14.39
C ILE A 70 11.71 -5.27 -14.50
N ASP A 71 12.22 -4.77 -15.63
CA ASP A 71 13.67 -4.59 -15.85
C ASP A 71 14.21 -3.52 -14.89
N GLY A 72 15.28 -3.82 -14.17
CA GLY A 72 15.85 -2.91 -13.16
C GLY A 72 15.26 -3.03 -11.76
N VAL A 73 14.36 -3.98 -11.48
CA VAL A 73 13.93 -4.32 -10.12
C VAL A 73 14.57 -5.63 -9.66
N ARG A 74 15.12 -5.66 -8.45
CA ARG A 74 15.71 -6.87 -7.84
C ARG A 74 15.25 -7.07 -6.40
N VAL A 75 14.95 -8.32 -6.03
CA VAL A 75 14.65 -8.67 -4.64
C VAL A 75 15.96 -8.73 -3.84
N LEU A 76 16.05 -7.96 -2.76
CA LEU A 76 17.17 -7.98 -1.82
C LEU A 76 16.94 -8.92 -0.64
N SER A 77 15.73 -8.88 -0.09
CA SER A 77 15.29 -9.77 0.99
C SER A 77 13.81 -10.03 0.89
N ALA A 78 13.42 -11.23 1.32
CA ALA A 78 12.06 -11.69 1.40
C ALA A 78 11.96 -12.53 2.69
N GLU A 79 11.10 -12.11 3.61
CA GLU A 79 10.91 -12.74 4.91
C GLU A 79 9.43 -13.00 5.17
N ALA A 80 9.12 -14.18 5.68
CA ALA A 80 7.80 -14.56 6.15
C ALA A 80 7.89 -14.97 7.62
N ASP A 81 6.94 -14.49 8.43
CA ASP A 81 6.77 -14.88 9.82
C ASP A 81 5.34 -15.38 10.05
N SER A 82 5.20 -16.70 10.11
CA SER A 82 3.97 -17.40 10.44
C SER A 82 3.91 -17.82 11.93
N SER A 83 4.79 -17.29 12.78
CA SER A 83 4.93 -17.77 14.18
C SER A 83 3.83 -17.27 15.11
N ASP A 84 3.23 -16.12 14.80
CA ASP A 84 2.05 -15.59 15.46
C ASP A 84 0.85 -15.67 14.52
N PRO A 85 -0.15 -16.55 14.77
CA PRO A 85 -1.29 -16.69 13.88
C PRO A 85 -2.13 -15.41 13.79
N GLU A 86 -2.15 -14.59 14.85
CA GLU A 86 -2.93 -13.34 14.91
C GLU A 86 -2.20 -12.17 14.21
N ASN A 87 -0.95 -12.37 13.81
CA ASN A 87 -0.12 -11.35 13.17
C ASN A 87 0.93 -12.01 12.28
N GLN A 88 0.45 -12.65 11.23
CA GLN A 88 1.31 -13.19 10.18
C GLN A 88 1.88 -12.03 9.38
N ARG A 89 3.17 -12.10 9.07
CA ARG A 89 3.89 -10.98 8.44
C ARG A 89 4.67 -11.47 7.23
N VAL A 90 4.56 -10.74 6.13
CA VAL A 90 5.42 -10.88 4.95
C VAL A 90 6.12 -9.55 4.73
N ALA A 91 7.44 -9.57 4.56
CA ALA A 91 8.24 -8.40 4.28
C ALA A 91 9.14 -8.65 3.07
N VAL A 92 9.11 -7.75 2.09
CA VAL A 92 9.91 -7.83 0.86
C VAL A 92 10.64 -6.50 0.67
N THR A 93 11.95 -6.56 0.50
CA THR A 93 12.78 -5.41 0.15
C THR A 93 13.23 -5.55 -1.29
N LEU A 94 12.88 -4.57 -2.10
CA LEU A 94 13.26 -4.45 -3.50
C LEU A 94 14.28 -3.33 -3.66
N GLU A 95 15.25 -3.53 -4.53
CA GLU A 95 16.07 -2.45 -5.05
C GLU A 95 15.68 -2.19 -6.49
N VAL A 96 15.57 -0.90 -6.80
CA VAL A 96 15.13 -0.38 -8.08
C VAL A 96 16.26 0.46 -8.63
N ASP A 97 16.90 -0.04 -9.68
CA ASP A 97 18.16 0.50 -10.21
C ASP A 97 17.93 1.79 -11.04
N THR A 98 16.72 2.04 -11.54
CA THR A 98 16.42 3.20 -12.40
C THR A 98 15.07 3.87 -12.09
N PRO A 99 14.91 5.17 -12.39
CA PRO A 99 13.63 5.87 -12.30
C PRO A 99 12.51 5.24 -13.13
N GLU A 100 12.81 4.71 -14.32
CA GLU A 100 11.81 4.08 -15.17
C GLU A 100 11.27 2.78 -14.56
N ALA A 101 12.14 2.00 -13.90
CA ALA A 101 11.73 0.82 -13.16
C ALA A 101 10.87 1.18 -11.94
N LEU A 102 11.16 2.32 -11.30
CA LEU A 102 10.34 2.84 -10.20
C LEU A 102 8.97 3.32 -10.71
N ASP A 103 8.90 4.01 -11.86
CA ASP A 103 7.64 4.41 -12.49
C ASP A 103 6.75 3.19 -12.78
N GLU A 104 7.32 2.13 -13.37
CA GLU A 104 6.59 0.88 -13.63
C GLU A 104 6.16 0.18 -12.33
N LEU A 105 7.01 0.17 -11.31
CA LEU A 105 6.68 -0.38 -9.99
C LEU A 105 5.55 0.42 -9.31
N MET A 106 5.59 1.74 -9.37
CA MET A 106 4.56 2.62 -8.82
C MET A 106 3.24 2.44 -9.56
N ALA A 107 3.26 2.33 -10.89
CA ALA A 107 2.07 2.07 -11.69
C ALA A 107 1.49 0.66 -11.46
N ASP A 108 2.30 -0.31 -11.02
CA ASP A 108 1.83 -1.68 -10.75
C ASP A 108 1.23 -1.83 -9.35
N ASN A 109 1.74 -1.10 -8.35
CA ASN A 109 1.25 -1.16 -6.96
C ASN A 109 0.22 -0.08 -6.61
N PHE A 110 0.22 1.03 -7.34
CA PHE A 110 -0.66 2.18 -7.15
C PHE A 110 -1.20 2.64 -8.51
N GLU A 111 -2.26 3.44 -8.50
CA GLU A 111 -2.59 4.30 -9.66
C GLU A 111 -1.62 5.50 -9.69
N GLY A 112 -0.32 5.17 -9.75
CA GLY A 112 0.79 6.10 -9.53
C GLY A 112 1.71 6.27 -10.73
N SER A 113 2.65 7.20 -10.59
CA SER A 113 3.74 7.43 -11.54
C SER A 113 4.94 8.08 -10.86
N PHE A 114 6.12 7.86 -11.41
CA PHE A 114 7.37 8.52 -11.03
C PHE A 114 8.05 9.11 -12.26
N THR A 115 7.89 10.42 -12.47
CA THR A 115 8.26 11.09 -13.72
C THR A 115 9.35 12.13 -13.52
N ASN A 116 10.30 12.22 -14.46
CA ASN A 116 11.30 13.29 -14.49
C ASN A 116 10.70 14.53 -15.18
N GLU A 117 10.54 15.64 -14.44
CA GLU A 117 10.00 16.90 -14.97
C GLU A 117 11.07 17.80 -15.63
N GLY A 118 12.34 17.41 -15.52
CA GLY A 118 13.48 18.05 -16.16
C GLY A 118 14.66 18.20 -15.20
N GLY A 119 15.86 17.86 -15.67
CA GLY A 119 17.07 17.91 -14.84
C GLY A 119 16.98 16.87 -13.72
N ASP A 120 17.19 17.34 -12.49
CA ASP A 120 17.13 16.51 -11.28
C ASP A 120 15.76 16.62 -10.55
N THR A 121 14.75 17.22 -11.19
CA THR A 121 13.40 17.34 -10.61
C THR A 121 12.51 16.17 -11.01
N TYR A 122 11.93 15.50 -10.00
CA TYR A 122 11.06 14.36 -10.15
C TYR A 122 9.70 14.61 -9.49
N ARG A 123 8.65 14.06 -10.07
CA ARG A 123 7.29 14.07 -9.54
C ARG A 123 6.83 12.64 -9.31
N LEU A 124 6.55 12.33 -8.05
CA LEU A 124 5.89 11.11 -7.61
C LEU A 124 4.40 11.39 -7.43
N VAL A 125 3.56 10.53 -8.01
CA VAL A 125 2.12 10.46 -7.75
C VAL A 125 1.80 9.06 -7.28
N ALA A 126 1.00 8.94 -6.23
CA ALA A 126 0.45 7.67 -5.78
C ALA A 126 -1.03 7.88 -5.43
N GLN A 127 -1.88 7.03 -5.96
CA GLN A 127 -3.30 6.94 -5.62
C GLN A 127 -3.60 5.48 -5.30
N PRO A 128 -4.45 5.20 -4.30
CA PRO A 128 -4.92 3.85 -4.09
C PRO A 128 -5.68 3.39 -5.35
N ASP A 129 -5.38 2.19 -5.84
CA ASP A 129 -6.13 1.58 -6.94
C ASP A 129 -7.51 1.15 -6.41
N MET A 130 -8.42 2.12 -6.34
CA MET A 130 -9.78 1.90 -5.87
C MET A 130 -10.65 1.28 -6.97
N GLU A 131 -10.29 1.40 -8.25
CA GLU A 131 -10.97 0.65 -9.32
C GLU A 131 -10.76 -0.86 -9.15
N ALA A 132 -9.58 -1.28 -8.70
CA ALA A 132 -9.36 -2.67 -8.35
C ALA A 132 -10.11 -3.08 -7.06
N ALA A 133 -10.35 -2.13 -6.14
CA ALA A 133 -11.24 -2.34 -4.99
C ALA A 133 -12.74 -2.30 -5.38
N GLU A 134 -13.11 -1.65 -6.49
CA GLU A 134 -14.40 -1.78 -7.16
C GLU A 134 -14.49 -3.17 -7.79
N PHE A 135 -14.69 -4.17 -6.93
CA PHE A 135 -14.98 -5.53 -7.29
C PHE A 135 -16.08 -5.59 -8.36
N GLY A 136 -15.65 -5.81 -9.61
CA GLY A 136 -16.43 -5.82 -10.86
C GLY A 136 -17.55 -6.87 -10.98
N GLU A 137 -18.17 -7.27 -9.88
CA GLU A 137 -19.39 -8.09 -9.85
C GLU A 137 -20.18 -7.97 -8.53
N LEU A 138 -19.59 -7.43 -7.45
CA LEU A 138 -20.31 -7.28 -6.17
C LEU A 138 -21.22 -6.04 -6.17
N GLY A 139 -20.93 -5.03 -7.00
CA GLY A 139 -21.83 -3.89 -7.22
C GLY A 139 -23.19 -4.30 -7.80
N GLU A 140 -23.25 -5.34 -8.63
CA GLU A 140 -24.52 -5.88 -9.16
C GLU A 140 -25.31 -6.71 -8.13
N LEU A 141 -24.67 -7.20 -7.07
CA LEU A 141 -25.37 -7.84 -5.95
C LEU A 141 -26.04 -6.83 -5.01
N GLY A 142 -25.67 -5.55 -5.11
CA GLY A 142 -26.45 -4.42 -4.61
C GLY A 142 -27.68 -4.21 -5.50
N GLY A 143 -28.61 -5.17 -5.47
CA GLY A 143 -29.75 -5.22 -6.39
C GLY A 143 -30.49 -3.89 -6.51
N GLU A 144 -30.94 -3.58 -7.74
CA GLU A 144 -31.72 -2.40 -8.16
C GLU A 144 -32.64 -1.86 -7.04
N GLY A 145 -32.08 -1.02 -6.16
CA GLY A 145 -32.73 -0.82 -4.86
C GLY A 145 -31.96 0.02 -3.85
N GLY A 146 -30.95 0.79 -4.28
CA GLY A 146 -30.71 2.15 -3.79
C GLY A 146 -30.58 2.39 -2.28
N ASP A 147 -29.71 1.66 -1.59
CA ASP A 147 -29.03 2.16 -0.39
C ASP A 147 -27.55 1.83 -0.57
N GLU A 148 -26.73 2.83 -0.93
CA GLU A 148 -25.27 2.73 -0.87
C GLU A 148 -24.91 2.32 0.56
N ILE A 149 -24.46 1.08 0.73
CA ILE A 149 -23.90 0.67 2.01
C ILE A 149 -22.56 1.39 2.08
N PRO A 150 -22.34 2.32 3.04
CA PRO A 150 -21.02 2.89 3.22
C PRO A 150 -20.09 1.73 3.59
N PHE A 151 -19.22 1.36 2.66
CA PHE A 151 -18.18 0.39 2.90
C PHE A 151 -17.16 1.08 3.82
N ASP A 152 -17.19 0.71 5.09
CA ASP A 152 -16.19 1.12 6.05
C ASP A 152 -14.96 0.22 5.84
N PHE A 153 -13.96 0.75 5.13
CA PHE A 153 -12.68 0.08 4.88
C PHE A 153 -11.79 0.03 6.12
N GLY A 154 -12.27 0.36 7.33
CA GLY A 154 -11.48 0.37 8.57
C GLY A 154 -10.85 -0.96 8.99
N PHE A 155 -10.94 -2.01 8.17
CA PHE A 155 -10.29 -3.30 8.33
C PHE A 155 -9.01 -3.45 7.45
N ILE A 156 -8.84 -2.58 6.44
CA ILE A 156 -7.60 -2.43 5.67
C ILE A 156 -6.95 -1.13 6.13
N GLY A 157 -5.80 -1.25 6.78
CA GLY A 157 -4.95 -0.13 7.15
C GLY A 157 -3.64 -0.17 6.39
N GLY A 158 -2.92 0.95 6.42
CA GLY A 158 -1.59 1.00 5.86
C GLY A 158 -0.97 2.37 5.90
N SER A 159 0.28 2.44 5.48
CA SER A 159 0.96 3.71 5.28
C SER A 159 2.02 3.58 4.19
N LEU A 160 2.26 4.67 3.47
CA LEU A 160 3.42 4.85 2.60
C LEU A 160 4.33 5.88 3.26
N THR A 161 5.54 5.50 3.61
CA THR A 161 6.60 6.42 4.01
C THR A 161 7.57 6.60 2.84
N LEU A 162 7.62 7.80 2.28
CA LEU A 162 8.59 8.20 1.28
C LEU A 162 9.73 8.97 1.97
N SER A 163 10.97 8.56 1.79
CA SER A 163 12.15 9.39 2.09
C SER A 163 13.00 9.63 0.85
N HIS A 164 13.62 10.80 0.73
CA HIS A 164 14.50 11.09 -0.41
C HIS A 164 15.72 11.94 -0.05
N GLU A 165 16.84 11.76 -0.76
CA GLU A 165 18.10 12.50 -0.49
C GLU A 165 18.07 13.97 -0.95
N GLY A 166 17.11 14.34 -1.80
CA GLY A 166 17.01 15.65 -2.44
C GLY A 166 16.47 16.81 -1.59
N SER A 167 15.63 17.65 -2.19
CA SER A 167 14.86 18.72 -1.54
C SER A 167 13.39 18.56 -1.93
N GLN A 168 12.49 18.58 -0.96
CA GLN A 168 11.06 18.59 -1.27
C GLN A 168 10.68 19.98 -1.83
N VAL A 169 10.21 20.03 -3.06
CA VAL A 169 9.82 21.27 -3.76
C VAL A 169 8.37 21.61 -3.43
N SER A 170 7.47 20.63 -3.54
CA SER A 170 6.06 20.75 -3.19
C SER A 170 5.47 19.40 -2.83
N MET A 171 4.33 19.42 -2.15
CA MET A 171 3.57 18.23 -1.80
C MET A 171 2.08 18.57 -1.68
N SER A 172 1.24 17.62 -2.08
CA SER A 172 -0.19 17.58 -1.76
C SER A 172 -0.58 16.17 -1.36
N GLY A 173 -1.42 16.03 -0.33
CA GLY A 173 -1.62 14.75 0.36
C GLY A 173 -0.46 14.43 1.31
N GLY A 174 -0.72 13.57 2.28
CA GLY A 174 0.22 13.10 3.28
C GLY A 174 0.60 14.13 4.35
N GLU A 175 1.34 13.63 5.33
CA GLU A 175 1.94 14.37 6.42
C GLU A 175 3.45 14.50 6.19
N SER A 176 3.95 15.74 6.15
CA SER A 176 5.39 15.99 6.05
C SER A 176 6.05 15.69 7.39
N GLY A 177 7.04 14.79 7.37
CA GLY A 177 7.86 14.40 8.50
C GLY A 177 9.08 15.30 8.71
N SER A 178 10.01 14.86 9.57
CA SER A 178 11.27 15.56 9.74
C SER A 178 12.20 15.29 8.55
N GLY A 179 12.70 16.35 7.91
CA GLY A 179 13.60 16.23 6.77
C GLY A 179 12.83 16.08 5.45
N ASN A 180 13.29 15.17 4.60
CA ASN A 180 12.71 14.87 3.29
C ASN A 180 11.86 13.59 3.35
N THR A 181 11.09 13.46 4.42
CA THR A 181 10.24 12.29 4.66
C THR A 181 8.78 12.72 4.60
N VAL A 182 7.96 11.95 3.92
CA VAL A 182 6.51 12.14 3.78
C VAL A 182 5.85 10.82 4.17
N THR A 183 4.84 10.88 5.02
CA THR A 183 4.00 9.72 5.36
C THR A 183 2.61 9.95 4.81
N TRP A 184 2.03 8.96 4.14
CA TRP A 184 0.71 9.04 3.53
C TRP A 184 -0.12 7.82 3.90
N ASP A 185 -1.41 8.02 4.18
CA ASP A 185 -2.36 6.93 4.42
C ASP A 185 -3.15 6.68 3.13
N PRO A 186 -2.83 5.62 2.35
CA PRO A 186 -3.48 5.33 1.08
C PRO A 186 -4.96 4.97 1.23
N PHE A 187 -5.44 4.65 2.44
CA PHE A 187 -6.85 4.29 2.66
C PHE A 187 -7.66 5.44 3.27
N GLY A 188 -6.98 6.49 3.75
CA GLY A 188 -7.60 7.67 4.34
C GLY A 188 -7.64 8.91 3.44
N GLU A 189 -6.78 8.97 2.41
CA GLU A 189 -6.65 10.12 1.51
C GLU A 189 -6.65 9.69 0.03
N ASP A 190 -7.16 10.57 -0.84
CA ASP A 190 -7.40 10.23 -2.25
C ASP A 190 -6.12 10.16 -3.09
N GLU A 191 -5.12 11.03 -2.83
CA GLU A 191 -3.93 11.15 -3.67
C GLU A 191 -2.75 11.73 -2.91
N LEU A 192 -1.57 11.14 -3.12
CA LEU A 192 -0.27 11.73 -2.78
C LEU A 192 0.42 12.25 -4.05
N VAL A 193 0.85 13.51 -4.02
CA VAL A 193 1.76 14.09 -5.01
C VAL A 193 2.94 14.70 -4.30
N VAL A 194 4.16 14.29 -4.67
CA VAL A 194 5.40 14.85 -4.15
C VAL A 194 6.29 15.28 -5.32
N VAL A 195 6.69 16.54 -5.34
CA VAL A 195 7.71 17.05 -6.28
C VAL A 195 9.01 17.25 -5.50
N MET A 196 10.08 16.63 -5.99
CA MET A 196 11.38 16.59 -5.34
C MET A 196 12.50 16.97 -6.31
N ASP A 197 13.50 17.68 -5.81
CA ASP A 197 14.74 18.00 -6.53
C ASP A 197 15.89 17.16 -5.97
N LEU A 198 16.35 16.17 -6.73
CA LEU A 198 17.37 15.19 -6.34
C LEU A 198 18.81 15.66 -6.61
N SER A 199 19.03 16.92 -6.99
CA SER A 199 20.37 17.48 -7.30
C SER A 199 21.37 17.46 -6.13
N GLY A 200 20.96 17.04 -4.93
CA GLY A 200 21.81 16.82 -3.76
C GLY A 200 22.20 18.09 -3.00
N GLU A 201 21.73 19.27 -3.45
CA GLU A 201 21.71 20.46 -2.61
C GLU A 201 20.52 20.31 -1.66
N SER A 202 20.70 19.59 -0.54
CA SER A 202 19.71 19.58 0.54
C SER A 202 19.35 21.03 0.85
N PRO A 203 18.06 21.35 0.98
CA PRO A 203 17.67 22.73 1.23
C PRO A 203 18.30 23.07 2.55
N ALA A 204 19.14 24.11 2.59
CA ALA A 204 19.84 24.53 3.80
C ALA A 204 18.80 24.60 4.91
N GLY A 205 18.83 23.60 5.81
CA GLY A 205 17.64 23.11 6.51
C GLY A 205 16.75 24.26 6.88
N SER A 206 15.48 24.20 6.45
CA SER A 206 14.44 25.18 6.73
C SER A 206 14.60 25.60 8.19
N GLY A 207 15.36 26.69 8.37
CA GLY A 207 15.28 27.50 9.53
C GLY A 207 13.86 27.94 9.44
N GLN A 208 13.02 27.23 10.20
CA GLN A 208 11.66 27.58 10.52
C GLN A 208 11.71 29.08 10.70
N GLU A 209 11.36 29.78 9.63
CA GLU A 209 11.39 31.23 9.57
C GLU A 209 10.33 31.54 10.61
N GLU A 210 10.78 31.90 11.81
CA GLU A 210 9.93 32.29 12.92
C GLU A 210 8.92 33.22 12.29
N ALA A 211 7.68 32.72 12.15
CA ALA A 211 6.60 33.50 11.57
C ALA A 211 6.68 34.86 12.27
N PRO A 212 6.87 35.98 11.54
CA PRO A 212 6.97 37.26 12.18
C PRO A 212 5.74 37.39 13.07
N ASP A 213 6.00 37.64 14.35
CA ASP A 213 5.02 37.86 15.41
C ASP A 213 4.12 39.02 14.99
N GLU A 214 3.14 38.74 14.12
CA GLU A 214 2.12 39.67 13.68
C GLU A 214 1.15 39.84 14.84
N SER A 215 1.53 40.78 15.70
CA SER A 215 0.64 41.47 16.62
C SER A 215 -0.67 41.82 15.91
N PRO A 216 -1.84 41.49 16.50
CA PRO A 216 -3.12 41.71 15.84
C PRO A 216 -3.43 43.20 15.77
N ALA A 217 -3.25 43.80 14.59
CA ALA A 217 -3.84 45.08 14.28
C ALA A 217 -5.33 44.86 14.02
N GLN A 218 -6.16 45.36 14.94
CA GLN A 218 -7.58 45.60 14.70
C GLN A 218 -7.76 46.45 13.44
N GLU A 219 -8.43 45.91 12.43
CA GLU A 219 -9.12 46.71 11.42
C GLU A 219 -10.59 46.32 11.36
N GLU A 220 -11.41 47.37 11.31
CA GLU A 220 -12.88 47.38 11.36
C GLU A 220 -13.52 46.74 10.12
N PRO A 221 -14.77 46.25 10.21
CA PRO A 221 -15.46 45.67 9.09
C PRO A 221 -15.92 46.77 8.11
N ALA A 222 -15.43 46.71 6.86
CA ALA A 222 -15.99 47.49 5.77
C ALA A 222 -16.95 46.61 4.95
N GLU A 223 -18.14 47.16 4.77
CA GLU A 223 -19.34 46.58 4.17
C GLU A 223 -19.16 46.22 2.68
N GLU A 224 -19.96 45.24 2.24
CA GLU A 224 -20.11 44.72 0.86
C GLU A 224 -20.28 45.83 -0.21
N PRO A 225 -20.06 45.47 -1.49
CA PRO A 225 -21.25 45.19 -2.29
C PRO A 225 -21.14 43.93 -3.15
N VAL A 226 -22.30 43.28 -3.23
CA VAL A 226 -22.71 42.24 -4.16
C VAL A 226 -22.61 42.76 -5.61
N GLU A 227 -21.86 42.06 -6.46
CA GLU A 227 -22.08 42.06 -7.92
C GLU A 227 -22.41 40.62 -8.35
N GLU A 228 -23.70 40.39 -8.61
CA GLU A 228 -24.21 39.26 -9.38
C GLU A 228 -23.70 39.40 -10.82
N GLU A 229 -22.78 38.53 -11.24
CA GLU A 229 -22.56 38.26 -12.66
C GLU A 229 -23.30 36.96 -13.03
N GLU A 230 -24.35 37.12 -13.84
CA GLU A 230 -25.04 36.03 -14.53
C GLU A 230 -24.06 35.34 -15.50
N PRO A 231 -23.83 34.03 -15.43
CA PRO A 231 -23.21 33.32 -16.55
C PRO A 231 -24.25 33.10 -17.64
N ALA A 232 -23.95 33.63 -18.82
CA ALA A 232 -24.69 33.48 -20.05
C ALA A 232 -24.84 31.99 -20.44
N GLU A 233 -26.07 31.60 -20.75
CA GLU A 233 -26.40 30.34 -21.41
C GLU A 233 -25.80 30.32 -22.83
N GLU A 234 -24.79 29.48 -23.06
CA GLU A 234 -24.46 29.01 -24.42
C GLU A 234 -25.06 27.60 -24.62
N PRO A 235 -25.90 27.39 -25.64
CA PRO A 235 -26.37 26.06 -26.02
C PRO A 235 -25.28 25.38 -26.86
N VAL A 236 -24.65 24.34 -26.32
CA VAL A 236 -23.84 23.42 -27.13
C VAL A 236 -24.79 22.38 -27.73
N GLU A 237 -24.87 22.39 -29.06
CA GLU A 237 -25.63 21.45 -29.88
C GLU A 237 -25.25 19.99 -29.54
N GLU A 238 -26.26 19.19 -29.24
CA GLU A 238 -26.20 17.72 -29.25
C GLU A 238 -25.91 17.25 -30.69
N GLU A 239 -24.68 16.85 -30.98
CA GLU A 239 -24.40 15.99 -32.14
C GLU A 239 -24.63 14.53 -31.71
N GLU A 240 -25.73 13.95 -32.21
CA GLU A 240 -26.01 12.51 -32.15
C GLU A 240 -24.87 11.72 -32.81
N PRO A 241 -24.25 10.73 -32.14
CA PRO A 241 -23.40 9.78 -32.84
C PRO A 241 -24.28 8.84 -33.68
N VAL A 242 -24.06 8.91 -34.99
CA VAL A 242 -24.54 7.99 -36.01
C VAL A 242 -24.28 6.54 -35.58
N GLU A 243 -25.35 5.76 -35.42
CA GLU A 243 -25.32 4.30 -35.37
C GLU A 243 -24.76 3.77 -36.71
N GLU A 244 -23.46 3.47 -36.78
CA GLU A 244 -22.92 2.60 -37.83
C GLU A 244 -22.96 1.15 -37.34
N GLU A 245 -23.93 0.42 -37.86
CA GLU A 245 -24.07 -1.03 -37.90
C GLU A 245 -22.92 -1.63 -38.74
N PRO A 246 -22.05 -2.53 -38.22
CA PRO A 246 -21.28 -3.40 -39.08
C PRO A 246 -22.01 -4.75 -39.24
N GLU A 247 -22.75 -4.87 -40.34
CA GLU A 247 -23.10 -6.18 -40.92
C GLU A 247 -21.83 -6.96 -41.29
N ALA A 248 -21.78 -8.21 -40.85
CA ALA A 248 -21.22 -9.36 -41.54
C ALA A 248 -19.74 -9.34 -41.97
N ALA A 249 -18.90 -9.98 -41.15
CA ALA A 249 -17.71 -10.69 -41.62
C ALA A 249 -17.62 -12.07 -40.92
N GLU A 250 -18.55 -12.95 -41.29
CA GLU A 250 -18.36 -14.40 -41.17
C GLU A 250 -17.23 -14.83 -42.12
N GLN A 251 -16.00 -14.95 -41.61
CA GLN A 251 -14.92 -15.70 -42.27
C GLN A 251 -14.12 -16.51 -41.26
N GLU A 252 -14.47 -17.81 -41.19
CA GLU A 252 -13.54 -18.89 -41.53
C GLU A 252 -12.15 -18.83 -40.86
N ILE A 253 -12.08 -19.27 -39.60
CA ILE A 253 -10.87 -19.93 -39.08
C ILE A 253 -11.31 -21.23 -38.41
N GLU A 254 -11.66 -22.20 -39.25
CA GLU A 254 -11.77 -23.61 -38.87
C GLU A 254 -10.54 -24.36 -39.40
N ALA A 255 -10.08 -25.32 -38.60
CA ALA A 255 -9.15 -26.41 -38.95
C ALA A 255 -7.63 -26.16 -38.87
N ILE A 256 -7.11 -26.13 -37.64
CA ILE A 256 -6.05 -27.06 -37.24
C ILE A 256 -6.34 -27.56 -35.81
N VAL A 257 -7.22 -28.55 -35.66
CA VAL A 257 -7.00 -29.83 -34.95
C VAL A 257 -8.24 -30.67 -35.27
N ALA A 258 -8.01 -31.80 -35.91
CA ALA A 258 -9.03 -32.76 -36.26
C ALA A 258 -9.24 -33.74 -35.09
N GLU A 259 -10.50 -34.16 -34.94
CA GLU A 259 -10.94 -35.43 -34.35
C GLU A 259 -10.89 -35.57 -32.81
N ASP A 260 -11.98 -35.18 -32.13
CA ASP A 260 -12.78 -36.10 -31.29
C ASP A 260 -14.14 -35.46 -30.87
N ASP A 261 -15.24 -36.05 -31.33
CA ASP A 261 -16.65 -35.65 -31.15
C ASP A 261 -17.17 -35.82 -29.69
N ASP A 262 -16.77 -34.98 -28.72
CA ASP A 262 -17.35 -35.00 -27.35
C ASP A 262 -17.33 -33.63 -26.59
N GLU A 263 -17.23 -32.49 -27.28
CA GLU A 263 -16.96 -31.17 -26.65
C GLU A 263 -18.18 -30.38 -26.14
N GLY A 264 -19.42 -30.83 -26.38
CA GLY A 264 -20.62 -30.20 -25.80
C GLY A 264 -20.79 -30.44 -24.30
N PHE A 265 -20.07 -31.43 -23.73
CA PHE A 265 -20.19 -31.80 -22.32
C PHE A 265 -19.17 -31.07 -21.42
N GLY A 266 -18.01 -30.69 -21.96
CA GLY A 266 -16.91 -30.07 -21.23
C GLY A 266 -17.25 -28.69 -20.65
N PHE A 267 -17.81 -27.80 -21.48
CA PHE A 267 -18.22 -26.47 -21.04
C PHE A 267 -19.37 -26.53 -20.01
N LEU A 268 -20.29 -27.48 -20.19
CA LEU A 268 -21.41 -27.68 -19.28
C LEU A 268 -20.94 -28.24 -17.94
N THR A 269 -19.94 -29.12 -17.91
CA THR A 269 -19.30 -29.57 -16.65
C THR A 269 -18.52 -28.48 -15.96
N ILE A 270 -17.80 -27.61 -16.69
CA ILE A 270 -17.07 -26.49 -16.09
C ILE A 270 -18.05 -25.48 -15.49
N ALA A 271 -19.14 -25.15 -16.20
CA ALA A 271 -20.20 -24.29 -15.67
C ALA A 271 -20.91 -24.89 -14.44
N LEU A 272 -21.11 -26.21 -14.40
CA LEU A 272 -21.70 -26.91 -13.25
C LEU A 272 -20.74 -26.96 -12.05
N ILE A 273 -19.43 -27.08 -12.29
CA ILE A 273 -18.40 -27.02 -11.24
C ILE A 273 -18.30 -25.60 -10.68
N ALA A 274 -18.20 -24.58 -11.55
CA ALA A 274 -18.18 -23.18 -11.14
C ALA A 274 -19.45 -22.78 -10.39
N GLY A 275 -20.63 -23.13 -10.94
CA GLY A 275 -21.91 -22.88 -10.27
C GLY A 275 -22.08 -23.67 -8.97
N GLY A 276 -21.51 -24.88 -8.88
CA GLY A 276 -21.50 -25.68 -7.66
C GLY A 276 -20.63 -25.07 -6.55
N ILE A 277 -19.47 -24.51 -6.90
CA ILE A 277 -18.58 -23.81 -5.98
C ILE A 277 -19.26 -22.53 -5.46
N LEU A 278 -19.83 -21.71 -6.36
CA LEU A 278 -20.59 -20.51 -5.97
C LEU A 278 -21.77 -20.85 -5.05
N LEU A 279 -22.52 -21.92 -5.36
CA LEU A 279 -23.63 -22.36 -4.51
C LEU A 279 -23.13 -22.85 -3.14
N ALA A 280 -21.99 -23.55 -3.08
CA ALA A 280 -21.41 -24.00 -1.82
C ALA A 280 -20.96 -22.83 -0.94
N ILE A 281 -20.35 -21.79 -1.54
CA ILE A 281 -19.96 -20.55 -0.86
C ILE A 281 -21.21 -19.82 -0.34
N LEU A 282 -22.23 -19.66 -1.18
CA LEU A 282 -23.50 -19.02 -0.78
C LEU A 282 -24.15 -19.77 0.40
N ILE A 283 -24.17 -21.10 0.36
CA ILE A 283 -24.70 -21.93 1.46
C ILE A 283 -23.85 -21.75 2.73
N ALA A 284 -22.52 -21.71 2.62
CA ALA A 284 -21.63 -21.47 3.75
C ALA A 284 -21.90 -20.10 4.40
N ILE A 285 -22.07 -19.05 3.60
CA ILE A 285 -22.44 -17.70 4.07
C ILE A 285 -23.80 -17.72 4.77
N ILE A 286 -24.82 -18.34 4.18
CA ILE A 286 -26.16 -18.45 4.80
C ILE A 286 -26.08 -19.22 6.13
N VAL A 287 -25.33 -20.32 6.18
CA VAL A 287 -25.13 -21.09 7.42
C VAL A 287 -24.40 -20.26 8.47
N ALA A 288 -23.35 -19.53 8.10
CA ALA A 288 -22.63 -18.63 9.00
C ALA A 288 -23.55 -17.54 9.56
N VAL A 289 -24.34 -16.87 8.71
CA VAL A 289 -25.33 -15.85 9.13
C VAL A 289 -26.39 -16.44 10.04
N VAL A 290 -26.93 -17.61 9.72
CA VAL A 290 -27.95 -18.29 10.54
C VAL A 290 -27.38 -18.77 11.88
N MET A 291 -26.13 -19.28 11.89
CA MET A 291 -25.44 -19.67 13.13
C MET A 291 -25.10 -18.44 13.98
N ARG A 292 -24.68 -17.31 13.37
CA ARG A 292 -24.43 -16.04 14.07
C ARG A 292 -25.73 -15.46 14.66
N LYS A 293 -26.86 -15.59 13.95
CA LYS A 293 -28.20 -15.21 14.46
C LYS A 293 -28.69 -16.13 15.58
N LYS A 294 -28.27 -17.39 15.58
CA LYS A 294 -28.68 -18.39 16.59
C LYS A 294 -27.76 -18.43 17.81
N GLY A 295 -26.52 -17.95 17.69
CA GLY A 295 -25.54 -17.84 18.77
C GLY A 295 -25.69 -16.59 19.66
N LYS A 296 -26.39 -15.55 19.21
CA LYS A 296 -26.61 -14.30 19.98
C LYS A 296 -27.57 -14.45 21.19
N GLY A 297 -27.84 -15.67 21.64
CA GLY A 297 -28.81 -15.96 22.70
C GLY A 297 -28.35 -16.90 23.82
N THR A 298 -27.07 -17.25 23.94
CA THR A 298 -26.70 -18.23 25.00
C THR A 298 -25.32 -18.11 25.65
N ASP A 299 -24.58 -17.00 25.52
CA ASP A 299 -23.27 -16.86 26.19
C ASP A 299 -23.14 -15.62 27.09
N ASP A 300 -24.19 -15.29 27.84
CA ASP A 300 -24.11 -14.40 29.01
C ASP A 300 -23.82 -15.16 30.33
N ALA A 301 -23.36 -16.42 30.24
CA ALA A 301 -23.14 -17.29 31.40
C ALA A 301 -21.68 -17.74 31.62
N ALA A 302 -20.73 -17.32 30.79
CA ALA A 302 -19.35 -17.82 30.84
C ALA A 302 -18.26 -16.75 31.05
N VAL A 303 -18.60 -15.50 31.40
CA VAL A 303 -17.62 -14.45 31.76
C VAL A 303 -17.84 -13.93 33.19
N ALA A 304 -18.12 -14.84 34.13
CA ALA A 304 -18.17 -14.54 35.56
C ALA A 304 -17.30 -15.49 36.39
N ALA A 305 -16.17 -15.95 35.84
CA ALA A 305 -15.27 -16.84 36.56
C ALA A 305 -13.79 -16.60 36.24
N TYR A 306 -13.28 -15.38 36.45
CA TYR A 306 -11.90 -15.20 36.93
C TYR A 306 -11.67 -13.84 37.58
N ALA A 307 -12.08 -13.70 38.85
CA ALA A 307 -11.52 -12.72 39.76
C ALA A 307 -11.61 -13.22 41.22
N GLY A 308 -10.46 -13.52 41.82
CA GLY A 308 -10.21 -13.26 43.24
C GLY A 308 -10.78 -14.23 44.29
N ALA A 309 -9.93 -15.17 44.71
CA ALA A 309 -9.68 -15.58 46.11
C ALA A 309 -10.70 -15.28 47.24
N ALA A 310 -11.22 -16.37 47.82
CA ALA A 310 -11.45 -16.66 49.25
C ALA A 310 -12.42 -15.79 50.10
N ALA A 311 -13.54 -16.39 50.55
CA ALA A 311 -13.91 -16.54 51.98
C ALA A 311 -15.25 -17.30 52.21
N ALA A 312 -15.19 -18.33 53.07
CA ALA A 312 -16.19 -18.86 54.02
C ALA A 312 -17.58 -19.42 53.59
N PRO A 313 -18.07 -20.51 54.24
CA PRO A 313 -19.34 -21.18 53.93
C PRO A 313 -20.50 -20.83 54.89
N GLY A 314 -21.72 -20.85 54.36
CA GLY A 314 -23.01 -20.60 55.06
C GLY A 314 -23.62 -19.30 54.54
N VAL A 315 -24.85 -19.22 54.04
CA VAL A 315 -26.12 -19.78 54.53
C VAL A 315 -27.12 -19.81 53.36
N THR A 316 -28.15 -20.64 53.51
CA THR A 316 -29.26 -20.97 52.62
C THR A 316 -30.24 -19.85 52.24
N ALA A 317 -30.91 -20.06 51.09
CA ALA A 317 -32.36 -19.93 50.84
C ALA A 317 -32.93 -18.69 50.08
N ALA A 318 -33.50 -19.01 48.91
CA ALA A 318 -34.87 -18.75 48.45
C ALA A 318 -35.43 -17.31 48.28
N GLY A 319 -36.05 -17.09 47.12
CA GLY A 319 -37.21 -16.20 46.95
C GLY A 319 -37.01 -15.11 45.90
N GLY A 320 -37.71 -15.21 44.77
CA GLY A 320 -37.89 -14.08 43.86
C GLY A 320 -38.83 -13.03 44.44
N TYR A 321 -38.74 -11.78 43.99
CA TYR A 321 -39.82 -10.80 43.85
C TYR A 321 -39.30 -9.56 43.12
N ALA A 322 -40.13 -9.06 42.19
CA ALA A 322 -40.40 -7.66 41.86
C ALA A 322 -39.23 -6.66 41.68
N GLN A 323 -39.15 -6.15 40.45
CA GLN A 323 -38.41 -4.97 40.02
C GLN A 323 -38.89 -3.70 40.77
N PRO A 324 -38.01 -3.00 41.53
CA PRO A 324 -38.31 -1.68 42.08
C PRO A 324 -37.98 -0.56 41.07
N PRO A 325 -38.66 0.61 41.15
CA PRO A 325 -38.42 1.73 40.24
C PRO A 325 -37.16 2.52 40.64
N GLY A 326 -36.34 2.86 39.65
CA GLY A 326 -35.41 4.00 39.60
C GLY A 326 -34.55 4.28 40.82
N GLN A 327 -33.37 3.66 40.91
CA GLN A 327 -32.23 4.21 41.65
C GLN A 327 -31.26 4.84 40.65
N ALA A 328 -30.98 6.13 40.84
CA ALA A 328 -29.90 6.82 40.16
C ALA A 328 -28.55 6.14 40.48
N PRO A 329 -27.62 6.07 39.50
CA PRO A 329 -26.34 5.41 39.71
C PRO A 329 -25.58 6.04 40.88
N PRO A 330 -24.85 5.24 41.69
CA PRO A 330 -24.00 5.78 42.75
C PRO A 330 -22.95 6.71 42.15
N SER A 331 -22.75 7.87 42.77
CA SER A 331 -21.68 8.80 42.39
C SER A 331 -20.35 8.06 42.34
N ALA A 332 -19.63 8.21 41.23
CA ALA A 332 -18.31 7.63 41.05
C ALA A 332 -17.41 7.96 42.25
N PRO A 333 -16.59 7.00 42.72
CA PRO A 333 -15.68 7.22 43.84
C PRO A 333 -14.78 8.41 43.53
N GLN A 334 -14.79 9.38 44.44
CA GLN A 334 -13.99 10.59 44.34
C GLN A 334 -12.50 10.19 44.29
N PRO A 335 -11.74 10.64 43.27
CA PRO A 335 -10.33 10.28 43.17
C PRO A 335 -9.58 10.74 44.43
N PRO A 336 -8.62 9.95 44.93
CA PRO A 336 -7.84 10.32 46.10
C PRO A 336 -7.14 11.67 45.84
N PRO A 337 -6.93 12.49 46.88
CA PRO A 337 -6.26 13.78 46.74
C PRO A 337 -4.89 13.55 46.10
N ALA A 338 -4.64 14.24 44.98
CA ALA A 338 -3.38 14.16 44.26
C ALA A 338 -2.23 14.44 45.22
N GLN A 339 -1.40 13.42 45.46
CA GLN A 339 -0.13 13.60 46.13
C GLN A 339 0.68 14.59 45.32
N ALA A 340 1.13 15.67 45.96
CA ALA A 340 1.98 16.67 45.34
C ALA A 340 3.20 15.97 44.72
N SER A 341 3.30 16.03 43.40
CA SER A 341 4.44 15.50 42.67
C SER A 341 5.73 16.14 43.19
N PRO A 342 6.80 15.36 43.40
CA PRO A 342 8.09 15.93 43.77
C PRO A 342 8.52 16.95 42.70
N PRO A 343 9.23 18.03 43.09
CA PRO A 343 9.71 19.00 42.13
C PRO A 343 10.60 18.31 41.08
N PRO A 344 10.51 18.72 39.81
CA PRO A 344 11.33 18.16 38.75
C PRO A 344 12.80 18.30 39.13
N SER A 345 13.54 17.19 39.06
CA SER A 345 14.99 17.20 39.20
C SER A 345 15.58 18.18 38.20
N ALA A 346 16.52 19.02 38.66
CA ALA A 346 17.21 19.96 37.79
C ALA A 346 17.83 19.21 36.58
N PRO A 347 17.82 19.81 35.37
CA PRO A 347 18.38 19.18 34.17
C PRO A 347 19.80 18.70 34.46
N GLN A 348 20.05 17.40 34.27
CA GLN A 348 21.41 16.89 34.33
C GLN A 348 22.23 17.55 33.22
N PRO A 349 23.45 18.01 33.51
CA PRO A 349 24.34 18.47 32.45
C PRO A 349 24.57 17.33 31.45
N PRO A 350 24.66 17.63 30.15
CA PRO A 350 24.92 16.62 29.14
C PRO A 350 26.21 15.86 29.48
N PRO A 351 26.24 14.54 29.26
CA PRO A 351 27.44 13.75 29.47
C PRO A 351 28.60 14.35 28.65
N ALA A 352 29.79 14.40 29.24
CA ALA A 352 30.97 14.88 28.55
C ALA A 352 31.20 14.04 27.28
N PRO A 353 31.59 14.66 26.15
CA PRO A 353 31.83 13.94 24.92
C PRO A 353 32.92 12.87 25.12
N PRO A 354 32.80 11.70 24.46
CA PRO A 354 33.83 10.67 24.53
C PRO A 354 35.17 11.24 24.07
N SER A 355 36.25 10.85 24.75
CA SER A 355 37.59 11.25 24.33
C SER A 355 37.90 10.71 22.93
N PRO A 356 38.50 11.51 22.04
CA PRO A 356 38.83 11.05 20.70
C PRO A 356 39.76 9.83 20.78
N PRO A 357 39.62 8.86 19.86
CA PRO A 357 40.52 7.71 19.81
C PRO A 357 41.97 8.17 19.60
N PRO A 358 42.94 7.48 20.20
CA PRO A 358 44.36 7.80 20.01
C PRO A 358 44.70 7.76 18.51
N ALA A 359 45.35 8.82 18.03
CA ALA A 359 45.76 8.92 16.63
C ALA A 359 46.60 7.70 16.23
N VAL A 360 46.12 6.97 15.23
CA VAL A 360 46.82 5.82 14.66
C VAL A 360 48.11 6.34 14.01
N PRO A 361 49.28 5.72 14.23
CA PRO A 361 50.52 6.13 13.59
C PRO A 361 50.35 6.12 12.06
N GLN A 362 50.47 7.30 11.43
CA GLN A 362 50.38 7.41 9.97
C GLN A 362 51.47 6.55 9.33
N ALA A 363 51.05 5.60 8.51
CA ALA A 363 51.95 4.82 7.67
C ALA A 363 52.71 5.78 6.73
N PRO A 364 53.99 5.49 6.42
CA PRO A 364 54.75 6.28 5.46
C PRO A 364 54.01 6.31 4.11
N PRO A 365 54.07 7.44 3.37
CA PRO A 365 53.38 7.59 2.09
C PRO A 365 53.80 6.49 1.12
N ALA A 366 52.80 5.88 0.47
CA ALA A 366 53.02 4.85 -0.55
C ALA A 366 53.91 5.40 -1.68
N ALA A 367 54.76 4.54 -2.23
CA ALA A 367 55.57 4.88 -3.39
C ALA A 367 54.66 5.22 -4.58
N PRO A 368 55.04 6.19 -5.43
CA PRO A 368 54.25 6.56 -6.61
C PRO A 368 54.10 5.36 -7.55
N SER A 369 52.87 5.13 -8.02
CA SER A 369 52.55 4.09 -8.98
C SER A 369 53.37 4.23 -10.27
N PRO A 370 53.78 3.12 -10.92
CA PRO A 370 54.43 3.18 -12.22
C PRO A 370 53.49 3.81 -13.27
N PRO A 371 54.05 4.51 -14.27
CA PRO A 371 53.24 5.09 -15.34
C PRO A 371 52.45 4.01 -16.08
N PRO A 372 51.24 4.33 -16.59
CA PRO A 372 50.45 3.40 -17.39
C PRO A 372 51.25 2.84 -18.56
N ALA A 373 51.09 1.54 -18.84
CA ALA A 373 51.64 0.94 -20.03
C ALA A 373 51.09 1.65 -21.28
N ALA A 374 51.94 1.88 -22.28
CA ALA A 374 51.51 2.48 -23.53
C ALA A 374 50.43 1.59 -24.18
N PRO A 375 49.37 2.17 -24.78
CA PRO A 375 48.33 1.41 -25.45
C PRO A 375 48.95 0.52 -26.54
N GLU A 376 48.56 -0.76 -26.57
CA GLU A 376 48.96 -1.66 -27.64
C GLU A 376 48.42 -1.15 -28.99
N PRO A 377 49.22 -1.25 -30.08
CA PRO A 377 48.75 -0.84 -31.39
C PRO A 377 47.55 -1.70 -31.81
N PRO A 378 46.54 -1.12 -32.48
CA PRO A 378 45.39 -1.87 -32.94
C PRO A 378 45.82 -3.00 -33.89
N PRO A 379 45.12 -4.15 -33.85
CA PRO A 379 45.38 -5.26 -34.75
C PRO A 379 45.25 -4.81 -36.21
N ALA A 380 46.16 -5.29 -37.07
CA ALA A 380 46.16 -4.96 -38.48
C ALA A 380 44.81 -5.34 -39.12
N ALA A 381 44.25 -4.41 -39.90
CA ALA A 381 43.00 -4.64 -40.60
C ALA A 381 43.12 -5.86 -41.55
N PRO A 382 42.09 -6.73 -41.62
CA PRO A 382 42.09 -7.87 -42.53
C PRO A 382 42.17 -7.39 -43.99
N GLU A 383 42.98 -8.06 -44.80
CA GLU A 383 43.12 -7.75 -46.22
C GLU A 383 41.77 -7.93 -46.95
N PRO A 384 41.40 -7.00 -47.85
CA PRO A 384 40.15 -7.12 -48.60
C PRO A 384 40.18 -8.35 -49.52
N PRO A 385 39.04 -9.03 -49.71
CA PRO A 385 38.96 -10.20 -50.58
C PRO A 385 39.38 -9.86 -52.01
N ASP A 386 40.24 -10.73 -52.57
CA ASP A 386 40.84 -10.58 -53.90
C ASP A 386 39.76 -10.76 -54.99
N ASN A 387 39.18 -9.65 -55.46
CA ASN A 387 38.15 -9.58 -56.50
C ASN A 387 38.71 -9.84 -57.91
N ARG A 388 39.56 -10.86 -58.09
CA ARG A 388 40.04 -11.24 -59.42
C ARG A 388 39.00 -12.10 -60.14
N PRO A 389 38.55 -11.71 -61.35
CA PRO A 389 37.64 -12.52 -62.14
C PRO A 389 38.30 -13.87 -62.48
N PRO A 390 37.52 -14.97 -62.54
CA PRO A 390 38.05 -16.27 -62.88
C PRO A 390 38.62 -16.26 -64.32
N PRO A 391 39.70 -17.00 -64.58
CA PRO A 391 40.27 -17.10 -65.91
C PRO A 391 39.26 -17.74 -66.88
N PRO A 392 39.26 -17.35 -68.16
CA PRO A 392 38.34 -17.90 -69.15
C PRO A 392 38.59 -19.40 -69.34
N SER A 393 37.53 -20.19 -69.27
CA SER A 393 37.54 -21.62 -69.57
C SER A 393 37.90 -21.82 -71.05
N GLY A 394 39.02 -22.49 -71.30
CA GLY A 394 39.42 -22.99 -72.61
C GLY A 394 38.91 -24.40 -72.87
#